data_AF-A0AAP6LN75-F1
#
_entry.id   AF-A0AAP6LN75-F1
#
_cell.length_a   1.000
_cell.length_b   1.000
_cell.length_c   1.000
_cell.angle_alpha   90.00
_cell.angle_beta   90.00
_cell.angle_gamma   90.00
#
_symmetry.space_group_name_H-M   'P 1'
#
loop_
_entity.id
_entity.type
_entity.pdbx_description
1 polymer ?
#
loop_
_entity_poly.entity_id
_entity_poly.type
_entity_poly.pdbx_seq_one_letter_code
_entity_poly.pdbx_strand_id
1 'polypeptide(L)'
;MKNYYYFLGISEEATSEDIKKAYRKLSLKYHPDKNENDSFFVERFREVQEAYEVLINSSSRSLYDQKLAQIQQNIKSDQPPYIKTFHANKLRVKKGEEIILNWQTQNADVIKIIPFGLVKNYGEKRVKITQFDANGECKILLNATNTLLQKTVAKGITIKEIQEVETPLFETHFTNTKQQSNIANRPSKLPYILALLLVILLLFWLFR
;
A
#
# COMPACT_ATOMS: atom_id res chain seq x y z
N MET A 1 -18.31 16.81 -10.37
CA MET A 1 -17.34 17.51 -11.24
C MET A 1 -15.95 17.24 -10.69
N LYS A 2 -14.93 17.15 -11.54
CA LYS A 2 -13.54 16.88 -11.14
C LYS A 2 -12.73 18.17 -11.24
N ASN A 3 -11.72 18.34 -10.39
CA ASN A 3 -10.77 19.45 -10.52
C ASN A 3 -9.68 19.10 -11.57
N TYR A 4 -9.86 19.54 -12.81
CA TYR A 4 -8.98 19.22 -13.95
C TYR A 4 -7.57 19.76 -13.77
N TYR A 5 -7.40 20.92 -13.13
CA TYR A 5 -6.08 21.45 -12.79
C TYR A 5 -5.31 20.49 -11.88
N TYR A 6 -5.99 19.94 -10.88
CA TYR A 6 -5.41 18.91 -10.00
C TYR A 6 -5.06 17.64 -10.78
N PHE A 7 -5.93 17.16 -11.66
CA PHE A 7 -5.68 15.95 -12.46
C PHE A 7 -4.49 16.11 -13.41
N LEU A 8 -4.30 17.29 -14.00
CA LEU A 8 -3.13 17.62 -14.80
C LEU A 8 -1.89 17.96 -13.96
N GLY A 9 -2.06 18.24 -12.67
CA GLY A 9 -0.98 18.62 -11.77
C GLY A 9 -0.40 20.00 -12.10
N ILE A 10 -1.26 20.94 -12.48
CA ILE A 10 -0.93 22.33 -12.85
C ILE A 10 -1.76 23.30 -11.98
N SER A 11 -1.34 24.57 -11.90
CA SER A 11 -2.14 25.58 -11.19
C SER A 11 -3.29 26.11 -12.05
N GLU A 12 -4.26 26.77 -11.41
CA GLU A 12 -5.42 27.35 -12.09
C GLU A 12 -5.01 28.51 -13.02
N GLU A 13 -3.86 29.13 -12.77
CA GLU A 13 -3.22 30.18 -13.57
C GLU A 13 -2.33 29.63 -14.70
N ALA A 14 -2.26 28.31 -14.87
CA ALA A 14 -1.38 27.69 -15.85
C ALA A 14 -1.66 28.15 -17.28
N THR A 15 -0.59 28.31 -18.06
CA THR A 15 -0.67 28.72 -19.45
C THR A 15 -1.14 27.57 -20.35
N SER A 16 -1.54 27.89 -21.58
CA SER A 16 -1.86 26.87 -22.59
C SER A 16 -0.67 25.94 -22.89
N GLU A 17 0.56 26.43 -22.74
CA GLU A 17 1.77 25.63 -22.91
C GLU A 17 1.94 24.62 -21.77
N ASP A 18 1.73 25.06 -20.53
CA ASP A 18 1.78 24.19 -19.35
C ASP A 18 0.73 23.08 -19.44
N ILE A 19 -0.49 23.42 -19.88
CA ILE A 19 -1.58 22.45 -20.10
C ILE A 19 -1.16 21.39 -21.12
N LYS A 20 -0.62 21.80 -22.28
CA LYS A 20 -0.12 20.88 -23.32
C LYS A 20 1.02 19.99 -22.80
N LYS A 21 1.95 20.57 -22.05
CA LYS A 21 3.10 19.86 -21.48
C LYS A 21 2.66 18.81 -20.46
N ALA A 22 1.73 19.18 -19.57
CA ALA A 22 1.15 18.27 -18.58
C ALA A 22 0.40 17.11 -19.26
N TYR A 23 -0.46 17.42 -20.23
CA TYR A 23 -1.20 16.43 -20.99
C TYR A 23 -0.28 15.41 -21.67
N ARG A 24 0.77 15.86 -22.38
CA ARG A 24 1.74 14.96 -23.03
C ARG A 24 2.41 14.02 -22.04
N LYS A 25 2.87 14.56 -20.90
CA LYS A 25 3.53 13.78 -19.84
C LYS A 25 2.61 12.72 -19.24
N LEU A 26 1.36 13.08 -18.94
CA LEU A 26 0.40 12.18 -18.29
C LEU A 26 -0.18 11.16 -19.27
N SER A 27 -0.42 11.53 -20.52
CA SER A 27 -0.86 10.61 -21.57
C SER A 27 0.13 9.48 -21.78
N LEU A 28 1.42 9.78 -21.83
CA LEU A 28 2.48 8.77 -21.92
C LEU A 28 2.57 7.88 -20.68
N LYS A 29 2.21 8.41 -19.51
CA LYS A 29 2.26 7.69 -18.23
C LYS A 29 1.07 6.73 -18.07
N TYR A 30 -0.12 7.16 -18.46
CA TYR A 30 -1.36 6.41 -18.27
C TYR A 30 -1.85 5.72 -19.54
N HIS A 31 -1.05 5.68 -20.61
CA HIS A 31 -1.43 5.01 -21.85
C HIS A 31 -1.81 3.54 -21.59
N PRO A 32 -2.94 3.04 -22.14
CA PRO A 32 -3.40 1.66 -21.94
C PRO A 32 -2.32 0.62 -22.24
N ASP A 33 -1.63 0.76 -23.38
CA ASP A 33 -0.58 -0.19 -23.81
C ASP A 33 0.58 -0.33 -22.82
N LYS A 34 0.92 0.74 -22.08
CA LYS A 34 2.00 0.72 -21.09
C LYS A 34 1.57 0.24 -19.71
N ASN A 35 0.27 0.14 -19.48
CA ASN A 35 -0.33 -0.22 -18.20
C ASN A 35 -1.20 -1.48 -18.34
N GLU A 36 -0.86 -2.36 -19.29
CA GLU A 36 -1.49 -3.67 -19.49
C GLU A 36 -3.02 -3.61 -19.63
N ASN A 37 -3.55 -2.50 -20.16
CA ASN A 37 -4.99 -2.24 -20.25
C ASN A 37 -5.75 -2.29 -18.90
N ASP A 38 -5.08 -2.03 -17.77
CA ASP A 38 -5.74 -1.90 -16.47
C ASP A 38 -6.82 -0.80 -16.55
N SER A 39 -8.06 -1.19 -16.24
CA SER A 39 -9.23 -0.33 -16.30
C SER A 39 -9.08 0.96 -15.49
N PHE A 40 -8.30 0.94 -14.40
CA PHE A 40 -7.99 2.13 -13.63
C PHE A 40 -7.16 3.13 -14.42
N PHE A 41 -6.08 2.69 -15.06
CA PHE A 41 -5.23 3.58 -15.85
C PHE A 41 -5.94 4.04 -17.13
N VAL A 42 -6.81 3.20 -17.71
CA VAL A 42 -7.72 3.60 -18.81
C VAL A 42 -8.66 4.72 -18.38
N GLU A 43 -9.30 4.61 -17.22
CA GLU A 43 -10.17 5.67 -16.70
C GLU A 43 -9.39 6.96 -16.42
N ARG A 44 -8.21 6.86 -15.80
CA ARG A 44 -7.32 8.00 -15.58
C ARG A 44 -6.86 8.66 -16.88
N PHE A 45 -6.60 7.87 -17.92
CA PHE A 45 -6.25 8.40 -19.24
C PHE A 45 -7.40 9.21 -19.84
N ARG A 46 -8.64 8.70 -19.76
CA ARG A 46 -9.84 9.44 -20.21
C ARG A 46 -10.02 10.74 -19.43
N GLU A 47 -9.83 10.73 -18.13
CA GLU A 47 -9.89 11.95 -17.30
C GLU A 47 -8.85 12.99 -17.70
N VAL A 48 -7.62 12.56 -18.01
CA VAL A 48 -6.55 13.44 -18.48
C VAL A 48 -6.89 14.04 -19.85
N GLN A 49 -7.50 13.25 -20.74
CA GLN A 49 -7.96 13.72 -22.04
C GLN A 49 -9.10 14.74 -21.91
N GLU A 50 -10.12 14.43 -21.10
CA GLU A 50 -11.24 15.33 -20.82
C GLU A 50 -10.76 16.67 -20.22
N ALA A 51 -9.85 16.59 -19.23
CA ALA A 51 -9.23 17.77 -18.63
C ALA A 51 -8.52 18.64 -19.67
N TYR A 52 -7.76 18.03 -20.58
CA TYR A 52 -7.06 18.75 -21.64
C TYR A 52 -8.04 19.42 -22.61
N GLU A 53 -9.05 18.70 -23.09
CA GLU A 53 -10.04 19.20 -24.05
C GLU A 53 -10.79 20.43 -23.51
N VAL A 54 -11.16 20.40 -22.23
CA VAL A 54 -11.85 21.52 -21.58
C VAL A 54 -10.91 22.70 -21.32
N LEU A 55 -9.72 22.46 -20.78
CA LEU A 55 -8.83 23.53 -20.33
C LEU A 55 -8.07 24.23 -21.46
N ILE A 56 -7.85 23.56 -22.60
CA ILE A 56 -7.11 24.17 -23.71
C ILE A 56 -7.93 25.19 -24.50
N ASN A 57 -9.26 25.05 -24.50
CA ASN A 57 -10.16 25.99 -25.13
C ASN A 57 -10.53 27.11 -24.15
N SER A 58 -10.29 28.36 -24.50
CA SER A 58 -10.53 29.51 -23.61
C SER A 58 -11.99 29.66 -23.17
N SER A 59 -12.94 29.43 -24.08
CA SER A 59 -14.36 29.51 -23.78
C SER A 59 -14.81 28.38 -22.86
N SER A 60 -14.40 27.15 -23.15
CA SER A 60 -14.70 25.98 -22.31
C SER A 60 -14.05 26.08 -20.93
N ARG A 61 -12.80 26.57 -20.86
CA ARG A 61 -12.08 26.83 -19.60
C ARG A 61 -12.81 27.86 -18.75
N SER A 62 -13.24 28.98 -19.33
CA SER A 62 -13.96 30.02 -18.59
C SER A 62 -15.27 29.50 -17.98
N LEU A 63 -16.06 28.73 -18.75
CA LEU A 63 -17.28 28.11 -18.24
C LEU A 63 -16.98 27.07 -17.15
N TYR A 64 -15.92 26.29 -17.35
CA TYR A 64 -15.43 25.33 -16.37
C TYR A 64 -15.04 26.02 -15.05
N ASP A 65 -14.26 27.09 -15.10
CA ASP A 65 -13.80 27.84 -13.94
C ASP A 65 -14.98 28.44 -13.16
N GLN A 66 -15.96 29.04 -13.86
CA GLN A 66 -17.17 29.57 -13.23
C GLN A 66 -17.94 28.46 -12.48
N LYS A 67 -18.11 27.30 -13.13
CA LYS A 67 -18.82 26.16 -12.53
C LYS A 67 -18.03 25.56 -11.35
N LEU A 68 -16.71 25.47 -11.46
CA LEU A 68 -15.84 24.97 -10.39
C LEU A 68 -15.94 25.87 -9.15
N ALA A 69 -15.86 27.19 -9.34
CA ALA A 69 -16.03 28.17 -8.27
C ALA A 69 -17.41 28.08 -7.61
N GLN A 70 -18.48 27.98 -8.41
CA GLN A 70 -19.84 27.82 -7.89
C GLN A 70 -20.00 26.53 -7.06
N ILE A 71 -19.40 25.43 -7.53
CA ILE A 71 -19.41 24.17 -6.77
C ILE A 71 -18.67 24.35 -5.46
N GLN A 72 -17.45 24.88 -5.48
CA GLN A 72 -16.64 25.08 -4.27
C GLN A 72 -17.36 25.94 -3.21
N GLN A 73 -18.12 26.95 -3.63
CA GLN A 73 -18.95 27.76 -2.73
C GLN A 73 -20.15 27.00 -2.13
N ASN A 74 -20.67 25.97 -2.82
CA ASN A 74 -21.87 25.23 -2.44
C ASN A 74 -21.60 23.84 -1.83
N ILE A 75 -20.34 23.42 -1.65
CA ILE A 75 -20.04 22.13 -1.02
C ILE A 75 -20.42 22.20 0.46
N LYS A 76 -21.65 21.77 0.78
CA LYS A 76 -22.15 21.51 2.14
C LYS A 76 -21.63 20.19 2.74
N SER A 77 -20.74 19.48 2.05
CA SER A 77 -20.16 18.22 2.54
C SER A 77 -18.86 18.51 3.29
N ASP A 78 -18.97 18.70 4.60
CA ASP A 78 -17.83 18.88 5.50
C ASP A 78 -16.95 17.64 5.65
N GLN A 79 -17.35 16.49 5.09
CA GLN A 79 -16.64 15.25 5.33
C GLN A 79 -15.31 15.24 4.58
N PRO A 80 -14.16 15.35 5.29
CA PRO A 80 -12.86 15.34 4.66
C PRO A 80 -12.57 13.94 4.08
N PRO A 81 -11.57 13.82 3.19
CA PRO A 81 -11.06 12.51 2.82
C PRO A 81 -10.61 11.75 4.07
N TYR A 82 -10.85 10.45 4.10
CA TYR A 82 -10.51 9.61 5.24
C TYR A 82 -9.90 8.28 4.79
N ILE A 83 -8.84 7.86 5.48
CA ILE A 83 -8.16 6.58 5.26
C ILE A 83 -8.69 5.59 6.29
N LYS A 84 -9.60 4.72 5.87
CA LYS A 84 -10.20 3.69 6.73
C LYS A 84 -9.17 2.64 7.14
N THR A 85 -8.44 2.12 6.17
CA THR A 85 -7.36 1.14 6.40
C THR A 85 -6.15 1.48 5.56
N PHE A 86 -4.97 1.23 6.12
CA PHE A 86 -3.70 1.19 5.40
C PHE A 86 -2.73 0.37 6.22
N HIS A 87 -2.40 -0.84 5.75
CA HIS A 87 -1.48 -1.75 6.43
C HIS A 87 -0.68 -2.59 5.43
N ALA A 88 0.44 -3.15 5.91
CA ALA A 88 1.26 -4.11 5.19
C ALA A 88 1.14 -5.48 5.85
N ASN A 89 1.29 -6.55 5.09
CA ASN A 89 1.36 -7.92 5.64
C ASN A 89 2.64 -8.16 6.46
N LYS A 90 3.72 -7.45 6.16
CA LYS A 90 5.02 -7.53 6.84
C LYS A 90 5.53 -6.14 7.16
N LEU A 91 6.13 -5.97 8.33
CA LEU A 91 6.79 -4.73 8.75
C LEU A 91 8.31 -4.87 8.85
N ARG A 92 8.83 -6.09 8.64
CA ARG A 92 10.26 -6.39 8.62
C ARG A 92 10.53 -7.27 7.41
N VAL A 93 11.45 -6.87 6.55
CA VAL A 93 11.75 -7.60 5.30
C VAL A 93 13.22 -7.49 4.94
N LYS A 94 13.69 -8.44 4.12
CA LYS A 94 15.00 -8.32 3.46
C LYS A 94 14.91 -7.37 2.27
N LYS A 95 16.03 -6.76 1.91
CA LYS A 95 16.13 -5.98 0.67
C LYS A 95 15.81 -6.86 -0.54
N GLY A 96 14.90 -6.38 -1.38
CA GLY A 96 14.39 -7.08 -2.56
C GLY A 96 13.20 -8.01 -2.26
N GLU A 97 12.74 -8.12 -1.02
CA GLU A 97 11.56 -8.91 -0.68
C GLU A 97 10.26 -8.17 -1.03
N GLU A 98 9.21 -8.92 -1.33
CA GLU A 98 7.88 -8.38 -1.62
C GLU A 98 6.99 -8.34 -0.38
N ILE A 99 6.22 -7.25 -0.28
CA ILE A 99 5.13 -7.10 0.67
C ILE A 99 3.82 -6.83 -0.06
N ILE A 100 2.72 -7.06 0.65
CA ILE A 100 1.37 -6.76 0.20
C ILE A 100 0.85 -5.60 1.03
N LEU A 101 0.56 -4.49 0.37
CA LEU A 101 -0.13 -3.34 0.94
C LEU A 101 -1.63 -3.52 0.73
N ASN A 102 -2.42 -3.21 1.75
CA ASN A 102 -3.87 -3.19 1.71
C ASN A 102 -4.37 -1.83 2.20
N TRP A 103 -5.34 -1.27 1.49
CA TRP A 103 -5.92 0.01 1.87
C TRP A 103 -7.39 0.16 1.49
N GLN A 104 -8.04 1.08 2.18
CA GLN A 104 -9.38 1.54 1.86
C GLN A 104 -9.50 3.01 2.26
N THR A 105 -10.03 3.82 1.35
CA THR A 105 -10.25 5.26 1.53
C THR A 105 -11.71 5.61 1.28
N GLN A 106 -12.15 6.73 1.83
CA GLN A 106 -13.46 7.33 1.58
C GLN A 106 -13.29 8.83 1.32
N ASN A 107 -14.23 9.40 0.57
CA ASN A 107 -14.29 10.83 0.26
C ASN A 107 -12.99 11.38 -0.41
N ALA A 108 -12.26 10.53 -1.14
CA ALA A 108 -11.04 10.90 -1.86
C ALA A 108 -11.12 10.47 -3.33
N ASP A 109 -10.69 11.35 -4.23
CA ASP A 109 -10.70 11.12 -5.69
C ASP A 109 -9.34 10.63 -6.21
N VAL A 110 -8.28 11.00 -5.49
CA VAL A 110 -6.89 10.70 -5.85
C VAL A 110 -6.18 10.06 -4.67
N ILE A 111 -5.74 8.82 -4.88
CA ILE A 111 -4.99 8.04 -3.90
C ILE A 111 -3.61 7.76 -4.48
N LYS A 112 -2.58 8.12 -3.72
CA LYS A 112 -1.18 7.92 -4.09
C LYS A 112 -0.45 7.21 -2.96
N ILE A 113 0.19 6.09 -3.29
CA ILE A 113 1.15 5.44 -2.40
C ILE A 113 2.54 5.90 -2.81
N ILE A 114 3.29 6.51 -1.90
CA ILE A 114 4.67 6.92 -2.10
C ILE A 114 5.57 5.79 -1.59
N PRO A 115 6.52 5.28 -2.40
CA PRO A 115 6.90 5.72 -3.75
C PRO A 115 6.14 5.06 -4.93
N PHE A 116 5.19 4.17 -4.68
CA PHE A 116 4.59 3.25 -5.67
C PHE A 116 3.53 3.81 -6.64
N GLY A 117 3.25 5.11 -6.63
CA GLY A 117 2.39 5.80 -7.60
C GLY A 117 0.90 5.85 -7.24
N LEU A 118 0.06 6.13 -8.25
CA LEU A 118 -1.39 6.19 -8.10
C LEU A 118 -1.98 4.80 -7.95
N VAL A 119 -3.06 4.72 -7.17
CA VAL A 119 -3.81 3.49 -6.93
C VAL A 119 -5.31 3.78 -6.83
N LYS A 120 -6.11 2.72 -6.89
CA LYS A 120 -7.57 2.78 -6.65
C LYS A 120 -7.88 3.26 -5.23
N ASN A 121 -9.14 3.63 -4.98
CA ASN A 121 -9.61 4.04 -3.65
C ASN A 121 -9.61 2.92 -2.60
N TYR A 122 -9.56 1.66 -3.04
CA TYR A 122 -9.35 0.48 -2.22
C TYR A 122 -8.54 -0.56 -3.00
N GLY A 123 -7.98 -1.53 -2.29
CA GLY A 123 -7.43 -2.73 -2.90
C GLY A 123 -6.16 -3.20 -2.22
N GLU A 124 -5.47 -4.08 -2.94
CA GLU A 124 -4.19 -4.62 -2.57
C GLU A 124 -3.14 -4.35 -3.65
N LYS A 125 -1.88 -4.21 -3.25
CA LYS A 125 -0.75 -4.05 -4.17
C LYS A 125 0.47 -4.76 -3.61
N ARG A 126 1.00 -5.68 -4.40
CA ARG A 126 2.29 -6.31 -4.17
C ARG A 126 3.40 -5.34 -4.58
N VAL A 127 4.33 -5.08 -3.69
CA VAL A 127 5.44 -4.15 -3.93
C VAL A 127 6.75 -4.75 -3.44
N LYS A 128 7.80 -4.58 -4.23
CA LYS A 128 9.15 -5.01 -3.89
C LYS A 128 9.86 -3.89 -3.13
N ILE A 129 10.40 -4.19 -1.94
CA ILE A 129 11.12 -3.21 -1.12
C ILE A 129 12.59 -3.24 -1.49
N THR A 130 13.04 -2.25 -2.26
CA THR A 130 14.40 -2.20 -2.80
C THR A 130 15.32 -1.19 -2.11
N GLN A 131 14.74 -0.26 -1.35
CA GLN A 131 15.45 0.88 -0.77
C GLN A 131 15.05 1.05 0.69
N PHE A 132 16.06 1.21 1.54
CA PHE A 132 15.96 1.61 2.93
C PHE A 132 16.78 2.89 3.13
N ASP A 133 16.37 3.71 4.09
CA ASP A 133 17.12 4.87 4.52
C ASP A 133 18.33 4.46 5.39
N ALA A 134 19.11 5.44 5.85
CA ALA A 134 20.30 5.20 6.68
C ALA A 134 20.01 4.48 8.01
N ASN A 135 18.74 4.46 8.45
CA ASN A 135 18.31 3.79 9.68
C ASN A 135 17.78 2.37 9.39
N GLY A 136 17.88 1.88 8.15
CA GLY A 136 17.30 0.62 7.74
C GLY A 136 15.77 0.68 7.67
N GLU A 137 15.17 1.86 7.47
CA GLU A 137 13.73 2.05 7.40
C GLU A 137 13.27 2.41 5.97
N CYS A 138 12.16 1.82 5.53
CA CYS A 138 11.46 2.18 4.31
C CYS A 138 10.09 2.75 4.71
N LYS A 139 9.91 4.06 4.50
CA LYS A 139 8.66 4.76 4.82
C LYS A 139 7.74 4.76 3.61
N ILE A 140 6.57 4.18 3.77
CA ILE A 140 5.54 4.11 2.74
C ILE A 140 4.39 5.00 3.20
N LEU A 141 4.01 5.98 2.37
CA LEU A 141 2.95 6.95 2.69
C LEU A 141 1.78 6.79 1.73
N LEU A 142 0.58 6.64 2.26
CA LEU A 142 -0.65 6.74 1.47
C LEU A 142 -1.25 8.12 1.67
N ASN A 143 -1.35 8.88 0.57
CA ASN A 143 -2.04 10.16 0.52
C ASN A 143 -3.39 9.97 -0.16
N ALA A 144 -4.47 10.36 0.52
CA ALA A 144 -5.82 10.39 -0.03
C ALA A 144 -6.29 11.85 -0.12
N THR A 145 -6.56 12.31 -1.34
CA THR A 145 -6.90 13.70 -1.63
C THR A 145 -8.31 13.81 -2.16
N ASN A 146 -9.07 14.74 -1.59
CA ASN A 146 -10.30 15.24 -2.18
C ASN A 146 -9.97 16.51 -2.96
N THR A 147 -10.13 16.45 -4.28
CA THR A 147 -9.64 17.49 -5.19
C THR A 147 -10.55 18.73 -5.22
N LEU A 148 -11.83 18.55 -4.88
CA LEU A 148 -12.81 19.63 -4.79
C LEU A 148 -12.66 20.38 -3.47
N LEU A 149 -12.48 19.67 -2.35
CA LEU A 149 -12.25 20.25 -1.03
C LEU A 149 -10.83 20.78 -0.85
N GLN A 150 -9.91 20.43 -1.77
CA GLN A 150 -8.47 20.69 -1.66
C GLN A 150 -7.87 20.18 -0.32
N LYS A 151 -8.46 19.12 0.24
CA LYS A 151 -7.99 18.50 1.49
C LYS A 151 -7.26 17.20 1.18
N THR A 152 -6.17 16.97 1.89
CA THR A 152 -5.38 15.73 1.79
C THR A 152 -5.18 15.16 3.19
N VAL A 153 -5.40 13.85 3.34
CA VAL A 153 -4.99 13.09 4.51
C VAL A 153 -3.88 12.12 4.13
N ALA A 154 -2.95 11.89 5.05
CA ALA A 154 -1.85 10.97 4.85
C ALA A 154 -1.77 9.94 5.98
N LYS A 155 -1.41 8.70 5.65
CA LYS A 155 -1.11 7.64 6.64
C LYS A 155 0.17 6.93 6.24
N GLY A 156 1.07 6.73 7.20
CA GLY A 156 2.37 6.11 6.98
C GLY A 156 2.48 4.71 7.55
N ILE A 157 3.29 3.89 6.91
CA ILE A 157 3.79 2.61 7.41
C ILE A 157 5.31 2.63 7.31
N THR A 158 5.98 2.15 8.34
CA THR A 158 7.44 1.98 8.35
C THR A 158 7.78 0.50 8.27
N ILE A 159 8.57 0.14 7.26
CA ILE A 159 9.11 -1.21 7.07
C ILE A 159 10.58 -1.18 7.48
N LYS A 160 11.02 -2.12 8.32
CA LYS A 160 12.41 -2.23 8.77
C LYS A 160 13.17 -3.32 8.01
N GLU A 161 14.44 -3.08 7.75
CA GLU A 161 15.31 -4.08 7.15
C GLU A 161 15.66 -5.16 8.18
N ILE A 162 15.57 -6.43 7.75
CA ILE A 162 16.13 -7.54 8.51
C ILE A 162 17.58 -7.68 8.08
N GLN A 163 18.50 -7.33 8.99
CA GLN A 163 19.90 -7.68 8.85
C GLN A 163 20.05 -9.16 9.22
N GLU A 164 20.62 -9.96 8.31
CA GLU A 164 21.08 -11.29 8.68
C GLU A 164 22.22 -11.13 9.67
N VAL A 165 21.95 -11.42 10.94
CA VAL A 165 23.01 -11.73 11.89
C VAL A 165 23.53 -13.08 11.43
N GLU A 166 24.66 -13.09 10.70
CA GLU A 166 25.45 -14.29 10.51
C GLU A 166 25.69 -14.87 11.90
N THR A 167 25.00 -15.95 12.23
CA THR A 167 25.33 -16.72 13.43
C THR A 167 26.68 -17.34 13.10
N PRO A 168 27.78 -17.02 13.80
CA PRO A 168 29.04 -17.69 13.53
C PRO A 168 28.77 -19.18 13.72
N LEU A 169 28.98 -19.95 12.65
CA LEU A 169 28.97 -21.40 12.67
C LEU A 169 30.07 -21.81 13.65
N PHE A 170 29.71 -21.99 14.91
CA PHE A 170 30.58 -22.61 15.88
C PHE A 170 30.63 -24.08 15.49
N GLU A 171 31.56 -24.44 14.60
CA GLU A 171 31.91 -25.84 14.35
C GLU A 171 32.40 -26.40 15.68
N THR A 172 31.51 -27.11 16.38
CA THR A 172 31.91 -27.96 17.49
C THR A 172 32.69 -29.12 16.89
N HIS A 173 34.01 -28.97 16.81
CA HIS A 173 34.91 -30.09 16.64
C HIS A 173 34.74 -31.03 17.84
N PHE A 174 33.87 -32.03 17.68
CA PHE A 174 33.83 -33.18 18.58
C PHE A 174 35.10 -33.99 18.36
N THR A 175 36.09 -33.79 19.22
CA THR A 175 37.18 -34.75 19.36
C THR A 175 36.62 -36.00 20.03
N ASN A 176 36.68 -37.12 19.31
CA ASN A 176 36.37 -38.44 19.84
C ASN A 176 37.41 -38.80 20.89
N THR A 177 37.06 -38.63 22.17
CA THR A 177 37.81 -39.25 23.27
C THR A 177 36.92 -40.28 23.94
N LYS A 178 37.23 -41.54 23.67
CA LYS A 178 36.62 -42.72 24.26
C LYS A 178 37.03 -42.80 25.74
N GLN A 179 36.08 -42.67 26.68
CA GLN A 179 36.28 -43.18 28.04
C GLN A 179 34.95 -43.54 28.75
N GLN A 180 34.81 -44.85 28.94
CA GLN A 180 34.10 -45.67 29.93
C GLN A 180 33.08 -45.05 30.93
N SER A 181 31.93 -45.74 30.99
CA SER A 181 31.15 -46.15 32.18
C SER A 181 30.62 -45.08 33.16
N ASN A 182 29.30 -44.94 33.26
CA ASN A 182 28.51 -45.70 34.24
C ASN A 182 27.01 -45.37 34.12
N ILE A 183 26.20 -46.40 34.31
CA ILE A 183 24.75 -46.41 34.24
C ILE A 183 24.19 -45.57 35.41
N ALA A 184 23.35 -44.57 35.10
CA ALA A 184 22.46 -43.94 36.06
C ALA A 184 21.11 -43.63 35.39
N ASN A 185 20.10 -44.43 35.75
CA ASN A 185 18.71 -44.30 35.32
C ASN A 185 18.12 -42.94 35.74
N ARG A 186 17.50 -42.21 34.79
CA ARG A 186 16.41 -41.26 35.07
C ARG A 186 15.49 -41.12 33.84
N PRO A 187 14.17 -41.28 33.99
CA PRO A 187 13.23 -41.30 32.86
C PRO A 187 12.91 -39.89 32.33
N SER A 188 12.82 -39.80 31.01
CA SER A 188 12.32 -38.63 30.27
C SER A 188 10.82 -38.43 30.51
N LYS A 189 10.43 -37.22 30.93
CA LYS A 189 9.02 -36.79 30.95
C LYS A 189 8.66 -36.15 29.61
N LEU A 190 7.65 -36.69 28.93
CA LEU A 190 6.62 -36.02 28.10
C LEU A 190 5.72 -37.10 27.46
N PRO A 191 4.45 -36.83 27.07
CA PRO A 191 3.58 -35.68 27.37
C PRO A 191 2.17 -36.08 27.90
N TYR A 192 1.57 -35.20 28.71
CA TYR A 192 0.22 -35.31 29.31
C TYR A 192 -0.96 -35.24 28.32
N ILE A 193 -0.71 -35.34 27.00
CA ILE A 193 -1.75 -35.11 25.97
C ILE A 193 -2.37 -36.43 25.48
N LEU A 194 -1.68 -37.57 25.63
CA LEU A 194 -2.21 -38.87 25.20
C LEU A 194 -3.09 -39.57 26.27
N ALA A 195 -2.97 -39.20 27.54
CA ALA A 195 -3.74 -39.83 28.62
C ALA A 195 -5.19 -39.30 28.74
N LEU A 196 -5.47 -38.08 28.26
CA LEU A 196 -6.79 -37.46 28.41
C LEU A 196 -7.82 -38.01 27.41
N LEU A 197 -7.36 -38.49 26.24
CA LEU A 197 -8.23 -39.06 25.20
C LEU A 197 -8.75 -40.47 25.55
N LEU A 198 -8.01 -41.25 26.36
CA LEU A 198 -8.43 -42.59 26.78
C LEU A 198 -9.51 -42.58 27.88
N VAL A 199 -9.53 -41.56 28.75
CA VAL A 199 -10.51 -41.45 29.85
C VAL A 199 -11.90 -41.04 29.34
N ILE A 200 -11.97 -40.18 28.31
CA ILE A 200 -13.24 -39.76 27.70
C ILE A 200 -13.89 -40.91 26.94
N LEU A 201 -13.09 -41.76 26.28
CA LEU A 201 -13.58 -42.95 25.55
C LEU A 201 -14.08 -44.06 26.50
N LEU A 202 -13.53 -44.15 27.71
CA LEU A 202 -13.97 -45.09 28.75
C LEU A 202 -15.24 -44.63 29.49
N LEU A 203 -15.41 -43.32 29.68
CA LEU A 203 -16.63 -42.75 30.30
C LEU A 203 -17.86 -42.83 29.38
N PHE A 204 -17.67 -42.76 28.06
CA PHE A 204 -18.76 -42.92 27.09
C PHE A 204 -19.27 -44.37 26.97
N TRP A 205 -18.48 -45.36 27.39
CA TRP A 205 -18.85 -46.78 27.34
C TRP A 205 -19.55 -47.25 28.63
N LEU A 206 -19.49 -46.49 29.72
CA LEU A 206 -20.12 -46.82 31.01
C LEU A 206 -21.53 -46.20 31.22
N PHE A 207 -22.01 -45.39 30.28
CA PHE A 207 -23.33 -44.71 30.35
C PHE A 207 -24.27 -45.04 29.16
N ARG A 208 -24.12 -46.21 28.53
CA ARG A 208 -25.08 -46.75 27.55
C ARG A 208 -25.57 -48.13 27.96
#